data_AF-A0A6V7KKF6-F1
#
_entry.id   AF-A0A6V7KKF6-F1
#
_cell.length_a   1.000
_cell.length_b   1.000
_cell.length_c   1.000
_cell.angle_alpha   90.00
_cell.angle_beta   90.00
_cell.angle_gamma   90.00
#
_symmetry.space_group_name_H-M   'P 1'
#
loop_
_entity.id
_entity.type
_entity.pdbx_description
1 polymer ?
#
loop_
_entity_poly.entity_id
_entity_poly.type
_entity_poly.pdbx_seq_one_letter_code
_entity_poly.pdbx_strand_id
1 'polypeptide(L)'
;EEMPVPQLKVGPNGELVVDEQSLVVENTALKKGREAVAKRRVLVDEEGQMGGFYKKRTKSKDWTSVETLKFYKALNTVGTDFSLMHSVFPKRSRQELKMKFKKEERVNRWLVEKALKFHQEYDIEMLRQELEDFDRDQERIREEAKKERKSTGSYKRRIARKRMIVRSINMQSESEEDEEEAVENCAPAEVE
;
A
#
# COMPACT_ATOMS: atom_id res chain seq x y z
N GLU A 1 -3.74 19.69 -61.69
CA GLU A 1 -4.72 19.15 -60.72
C GLU A 1 -5.96 18.74 -61.49
N GLU A 2 -6.51 17.56 -61.20
CA GLU A 2 -7.72 17.05 -61.86
C GLU A 2 -8.93 17.75 -61.22
N MET A 3 -9.64 18.57 -61.99
CA MET A 3 -10.83 19.28 -61.50
C MET A 3 -12.03 18.33 -61.52
N PRO A 4 -12.79 18.20 -60.42
CA PRO A 4 -13.99 17.38 -60.42
C PRO A 4 -15.03 18.02 -61.35
N VAL A 5 -15.34 17.32 -62.44
CA VAL A 5 -16.35 17.71 -63.43
C VAL A 5 -17.49 16.69 -63.44
N PRO A 6 -18.74 17.10 -63.68
CA PRO A 6 -19.88 16.19 -63.71
C PRO A 6 -19.79 15.21 -64.89
N GLN A 7 -20.12 13.94 -64.62
CA GLN A 7 -20.14 12.86 -65.62
C GLN A 7 -21.55 12.53 -66.10
N LEU A 8 -21.66 12.00 -67.33
CA LEU A 8 -22.91 11.52 -67.94
C LEU A 8 -22.86 9.98 -68.05
N LYS A 9 -23.99 9.32 -67.81
CA LYS A 9 -24.18 7.88 -68.03
C LYS A 9 -25.35 7.62 -68.98
N VAL A 10 -25.30 6.49 -69.68
CA VAL A 10 -26.38 6.06 -70.56
C VAL A 10 -27.40 5.29 -69.74
N GLY A 11 -28.66 5.73 -69.75
CA GLY A 11 -29.77 5.05 -69.12
C GLY A 11 -30.16 3.76 -69.86
N PRO A 12 -30.98 2.89 -69.24
CA PRO A 12 -31.38 1.60 -69.80
C PRO A 12 -32.12 1.71 -71.15
N ASN A 13 -32.66 2.89 -71.46
CA ASN A 13 -33.37 3.19 -72.71
C ASN A 13 -32.50 3.96 -73.73
N GLY A 14 -31.18 4.06 -73.50
CA GLY A 14 -30.26 4.77 -74.41
C GLY A 14 -30.21 6.30 -74.24
N GLU A 15 -30.92 6.84 -73.26
CA GLU A 15 -30.94 8.28 -72.95
C GLU A 15 -29.67 8.70 -72.18
N LEU A 16 -29.14 9.91 -72.45
CA LEU A 16 -28.02 10.47 -71.71
C LEU A 16 -28.53 11.12 -70.41
N VAL A 17 -28.15 10.57 -69.26
CA VAL A 17 -28.57 11.03 -67.93
C VAL A 17 -27.33 11.45 -67.14
N VAL A 18 -27.45 12.52 -66.35
CA VAL A 18 -26.38 12.96 -65.45
C VAL A 18 -26.12 11.90 -64.37
N ASP A 19 -24.86 11.58 -64.10
CA ASP A 19 -24.54 10.65 -63.03
C ASP A 19 -24.61 11.34 -61.66
N GLU A 20 -25.64 10.99 -60.89
CA GLU A 20 -25.90 11.53 -59.55
C GLU A 20 -24.74 11.34 -58.58
N GLN A 21 -23.96 10.25 -58.73
CA GLN A 21 -22.79 9.99 -57.89
C GLN A 21 -21.64 10.96 -58.19
N SER A 22 -21.55 11.45 -59.43
CA SER A 22 -20.55 12.42 -59.86
C SER A 22 -20.92 13.87 -59.48
N LEU A 23 -22.17 14.13 -59.05
CA LEU A 23 -22.62 15.46 -58.68
C LEU A 23 -22.07 15.92 -57.32
N VAL A 24 -21.59 14.99 -56.50
CA VAL A 24 -21.13 15.25 -55.13
C VAL A 24 -19.61 15.14 -55.05
N VAL A 25 -18.94 16.26 -54.78
CA VAL A 25 -17.47 16.28 -54.56
C VAL A 25 -17.18 15.89 -53.11
N GLU A 26 -16.90 14.60 -52.86
CA GLU A 26 -16.35 14.18 -51.58
C GLU A 26 -14.89 14.65 -51.43
N ASN A 27 -14.62 15.49 -50.43
CA ASN A 27 -13.26 15.93 -50.15
C ASN A 27 -12.43 14.72 -49.65
N THR A 28 -11.54 14.22 -50.50
CA THR A 28 -10.73 13.02 -50.23
C THR A 28 -9.88 13.16 -48.97
N ALA A 29 -9.51 14.39 -48.59
CA ALA A 29 -8.79 14.66 -47.34
C ALA A 29 -9.67 14.42 -46.09
N LEU A 30 -10.95 14.81 -46.14
CA LEU A 30 -11.91 14.57 -45.05
C LEU A 30 -12.26 13.08 -44.92
N LYS A 31 -12.38 12.36 -46.05
CA LYS A 31 -12.63 10.91 -46.06
C LYS A 31 -11.46 10.14 -45.44
N LYS A 32 -10.22 10.46 -45.85
CA LYS A 32 -8.99 9.90 -45.26
C LYS A 32 -8.88 10.24 -43.77
N GLY A 33 -9.23 11.45 -43.36
CA GLY A 33 -9.28 11.86 -41.95
C GLY A 33 -10.28 11.04 -41.14
N ARG A 34 -11.51 10.86 -41.65
CA ARG A 34 -12.56 10.07 -40.99
C ARG A 34 -12.18 8.60 -40.88
N GLU A 35 -11.59 8.04 -41.93
CA GLU A 35 -11.13 6.64 -41.95
C GLU A 35 -9.93 6.43 -41.01
N ALA A 36 -8.99 7.39 -40.94
CA ALA A 36 -7.86 7.33 -40.02
C ALA A 36 -8.30 7.41 -38.54
N VAL A 37 -9.33 8.20 -38.24
CA VAL A 37 -9.92 8.26 -36.89
C VAL A 37 -10.70 6.99 -36.57
N ALA A 38 -11.47 6.45 -37.52
CA ALA A 38 -12.22 5.20 -37.33
C ALA A 38 -11.30 3.96 -37.17
N LYS A 39 -10.15 3.96 -37.87
CA LYS A 39 -9.15 2.88 -37.79
C LYS A 39 -8.21 3.02 -36.58
N ARG A 40 -8.22 4.17 -35.90
CA ARG A 40 -7.48 4.36 -34.65
C ARG A 40 -8.16 3.54 -33.57
N ARG A 41 -7.48 2.50 -33.08
CA ARG A 41 -7.94 1.70 -31.94
C ARG A 41 -8.14 2.63 -30.74
N VAL A 42 -9.39 2.87 -30.36
CA VAL A 42 -9.70 3.55 -29.10
C VAL A 42 -9.35 2.58 -27.99
N LEU A 43 -8.27 2.86 -27.26
CA LEU A 43 -7.97 2.16 -26.02
C LEU A 43 -8.95 2.70 -24.97
N VAL A 44 -10.17 2.17 -24.95
CA VAL A 44 -11.06 2.31 -23.80
C VAL A 44 -10.56 1.29 -22.79
N ASP A 45 -9.95 1.77 -21.71
CA ASP A 45 -9.64 0.92 -20.56
C ASP A 45 -10.99 0.48 -19.98
N GLU A 46 -11.32 -0.81 -20.06
CA GLU A 46 -12.59 -1.37 -19.58
C GLU A 46 -12.73 -1.29 -18.04
N GLU A 47 -11.65 -0.93 -17.36
CA GLU A 47 -11.61 -0.67 -15.93
C GLU A 47 -11.72 0.83 -15.71
N GLY A 48 -12.88 1.31 -15.26
CA GLY A 48 -13.21 2.71 -15.00
C GLY A 48 -12.29 3.44 -14.01
N GLN A 49 -11.03 3.66 -14.41
CA GLN A 49 -10.07 4.45 -13.69
C GLN A 49 -10.12 5.87 -14.23
N MET A 50 -10.91 6.69 -13.54
CA MET A 50 -10.84 8.16 -13.56
C MET A 50 -9.50 8.65 -12.98
N GLY A 51 -8.39 8.23 -13.58
CA GLY A 51 -7.04 8.61 -13.17
C GLY A 51 -6.22 8.81 -14.43
N GLY A 52 -5.90 10.08 -14.72
CA GLY A 52 -5.26 10.48 -15.97
C GLY A 52 -3.98 9.70 -16.31
N PHE A 53 -3.49 9.91 -17.53
CA PHE A 53 -2.37 9.25 -18.23
C PHE A 53 -1.01 9.14 -17.49
N TYR A 54 -0.94 9.52 -16.22
CA TYR A 54 0.25 9.42 -15.39
C TYR A 54 0.32 8.04 -14.74
N LYS A 55 1.47 7.38 -14.88
CA LYS A 55 1.80 6.13 -14.19
C LYS A 55 1.59 6.31 -12.68
N LYS A 56 0.61 5.60 -12.11
CA LYS A 56 0.32 5.63 -10.68
C LYS A 56 1.58 5.23 -9.90
N ARG A 57 2.07 6.14 -9.06
CA ARG A 57 3.20 5.84 -8.16
C ARG A 57 2.77 4.75 -7.19
N THR A 58 3.64 3.76 -7.00
CA THR A 58 3.45 2.73 -5.97
C THR A 58 3.34 3.41 -4.61
N LYS A 59 2.28 3.10 -3.86
CA LYS A 59 2.10 3.65 -2.51
C LYS A 59 3.22 3.12 -1.62
N SER A 60 3.96 4.03 -0.97
CA SER A 60 4.96 3.68 0.04
C SER A 60 4.28 3.07 1.27
N LYS A 61 4.93 2.10 1.92
CA LYS A 61 4.41 1.51 3.16
C LYS A 61 4.41 2.55 4.29
N ASP A 62 3.41 2.51 5.15
CA ASP A 62 3.38 3.36 6.35
C ASP A 62 4.54 3.03 7.29
N TRP A 63 5.07 4.06 7.96
CA TRP A 63 6.18 3.92 8.90
C TRP A 63 5.67 3.51 10.26
N THR A 64 6.15 2.37 10.76
CA THR A 64 5.87 1.96 12.15
C THR A 64 6.73 2.75 13.13
N SER A 65 6.30 2.84 14.39
CA SER A 65 7.07 3.49 15.47
C SER A 65 8.45 2.83 15.62
N VAL A 66 8.49 1.50 15.56
CA VAL A 66 9.71 0.69 15.60
C VAL A 66 10.66 1.01 14.45
N GLU A 67 10.16 1.02 13.20
CA GLU A 67 10.99 1.39 12.04
C GLU A 67 11.48 2.84 12.13
N THR A 68 10.68 3.74 12.73
CA THR A 68 11.08 5.13 12.96
C THR A 68 12.21 5.24 13.97
N LEU A 69 12.21 4.42 15.03
CA LEU A 69 13.33 4.36 15.98
C LEU A 69 14.62 3.89 15.30
N LYS A 70 14.54 2.82 14.50
CA LYS A 70 15.66 2.34 13.68
C LYS A 70 16.19 3.42 12.75
N PHE A 71 15.29 4.19 12.13
CA PHE A 71 15.67 5.30 11.28
C PHE A 71 16.49 6.36 12.03
N TYR A 72 16.10 6.73 13.26
CA TYR A 72 16.88 7.66 14.07
C TYR A 72 18.24 7.11 14.48
N LYS A 73 18.32 5.82 14.82
CA LYS A 73 19.60 5.15 15.11
C LYS A 73 20.52 5.16 13.89
N ALA A 74 20.00 4.80 12.72
CA ALA A 74 20.76 4.84 11.47
C ALA A 74 21.15 6.26 11.07
N LEU A 75 20.29 7.25 11.32
CA LEU A 75 20.60 8.66 11.09
C LEU A 75 21.73 9.15 11.99
N ASN A 76 21.82 8.63 13.21
CA ASN A 76 22.89 8.95 14.14
C ASN A 76 24.24 8.34 13.72
N THR A 77 24.26 7.13 13.17
CA THR A 77 25.50 6.43 12.78
C THR A 77 25.96 6.67 11.35
N VAL A 78 25.04 6.83 10.39
CA VAL A 78 25.34 7.04 8.97
C VAL A 78 25.26 8.52 8.59
N GLY A 79 24.38 9.28 9.24
CA GLY A 79 24.09 10.66 8.85
C GLY A 79 23.09 10.76 7.70
N THR A 80 23.28 11.76 6.83
CA THR A 80 22.31 12.11 5.77
C THR A 80 22.51 11.36 4.46
N ASP A 81 23.44 10.40 4.41
CA ASP A 81 23.60 9.53 3.23
C ASP A 81 22.51 8.44 3.19
N PHE A 82 21.43 8.76 2.49
CA PHE A 82 20.32 7.82 2.29
C PHE A 82 20.66 6.64 1.37
N SER A 83 21.72 6.73 0.58
CA SER A 83 22.18 5.60 -0.25
C SER A 83 22.88 4.58 0.62
N LEU A 84 23.70 5.04 1.55
CA LEU A 84 24.36 4.19 2.53
C LEU A 84 23.36 3.62 3.52
N MET A 85 22.44 4.45 4.03
CA MET A 85 21.36 3.99 4.92
C MET A 85 20.47 2.92 4.26
N HIS A 86 20.34 2.91 2.93
CA HIS A 86 19.57 1.88 2.22
C HIS A 86 20.15 0.46 2.38
N SER A 87 21.46 0.29 2.58
CA SER A 87 22.06 -1.05 2.78
C SER A 87 21.57 -1.72 4.07
N VAL A 88 21.17 -0.91 5.05
CA VAL A 88 20.67 -1.29 6.38
C VAL A 88 19.15 -1.48 6.39
N PHE A 89 18.42 -0.90 5.43
CA PHE A 89 16.98 -1.01 5.30
C PHE A 89 16.57 -1.70 3.99
N PRO A 90 16.69 -3.03 3.88
CA PRO A 90 16.35 -3.75 2.65
C PRO A 90 14.87 -3.67 2.27
N LYS A 91 13.99 -3.36 3.24
CA LYS A 91 12.53 -3.24 3.06
C LYS A 91 12.09 -1.84 2.60
N ARG A 92 12.99 -0.86 2.50
CA ARG A 92 12.68 0.54 2.19
C ARG A 92 13.55 1.07 1.06
N SER A 93 13.00 1.91 0.20
CA SER A 93 13.77 2.57 -0.86
C SER A 93 14.47 3.84 -0.36
N ARG A 94 15.60 4.19 -0.98
CA ARG A 94 16.30 5.48 -0.79
C ARG A 94 15.35 6.69 -0.86
N GLN A 95 14.38 6.66 -1.77
CA GLN A 95 13.40 7.75 -1.91
C GLN A 95 12.49 7.85 -0.67
N GLU A 96 12.08 6.71 -0.10
CA GLU A 96 11.27 6.66 1.11
C GLU A 96 12.04 7.15 2.32
N LEU A 97 13.33 6.78 2.44
CA LEU A 97 14.23 7.28 3.50
C LEU A 97 14.35 8.81 3.46
N LYS A 98 14.59 9.38 2.27
CA LYS A 98 14.63 10.83 2.07
C LYS A 98 13.30 11.50 2.43
N MET A 99 12.18 10.91 2.01
CA MET A 99 10.86 11.45 2.34
C MET A 99 10.58 11.39 3.84
N LYS A 100 11.00 10.31 4.51
CA LYS A 100 10.90 10.16 5.96
C LYS A 100 11.73 11.21 6.68
N PHE A 101 12.99 11.43 6.28
CA PHE A 101 13.83 12.51 6.81
C PHE A 101 13.14 13.87 6.71
N LYS A 102 12.64 14.24 5.52
CA LYS A 102 11.91 15.51 5.31
C LYS A 102 10.65 15.62 6.16
N LYS A 103 9.96 14.52 6.43
CA LYS A 103 8.77 14.50 7.28
C LYS A 103 9.16 14.71 8.75
N GLU A 104 10.16 13.97 9.23
CA GLU A 104 10.64 14.08 10.61
C GLU A 104 11.29 15.44 10.89
N GLU A 105 11.99 16.04 9.92
CA GLU A 105 12.52 17.40 10.06
C GLU A 105 11.43 18.45 10.30
N ARG A 106 10.24 18.24 9.72
CA ARG A 106 9.08 19.13 9.90
C ARG A 106 8.32 18.88 11.21
N VAL A 107 8.18 17.63 11.61
CA VAL A 107 7.36 17.23 12.77
C VAL A 107 8.20 17.19 14.06
N ASN A 108 9.38 16.59 13.98
CA ASN A 108 10.26 16.24 15.10
C ASN A 108 11.68 16.76 14.89
N ARG A 109 11.82 18.05 14.59
CA ARG A 109 13.12 18.68 14.27
C ARG A 109 14.19 18.42 15.32
N TRP A 110 13.82 18.46 16.60
CA TRP A 110 14.74 18.27 17.73
C TRP A 110 15.37 16.87 17.76
N LEU A 111 14.64 15.81 17.36
CA LEU A 111 15.18 14.45 17.28
C LEU A 111 16.17 14.32 16.13
N VAL A 112 15.84 14.91 14.98
CA VAL A 112 16.72 14.93 13.81
C VAL A 112 18.02 15.66 14.13
N GLU A 113 17.91 16.85 14.74
CA GLU A 113 19.07 17.64 15.15
C GLU A 113 19.92 16.91 16.19
N LYS A 114 19.30 16.28 17.19
CA LYS A 114 19.99 15.46 18.19
C LYS A 114 20.73 14.28 17.55
N ALA A 115 20.07 13.56 16.64
CA ALA A 115 20.67 12.43 15.95
C ALA A 115 21.91 12.86 15.15
N LEU A 116 21.85 14.00 14.47
CA LEU A 116 22.98 14.53 13.68
C LEU A 116 24.09 15.13 14.55
N LYS A 117 23.75 15.76 15.69
CA LYS A 117 24.72 16.41 16.58
C LYS A 117 25.61 15.40 17.32
N PHE A 118 25.03 14.27 17.72
CA PHE A 118 25.75 13.21 18.44
C PHE A 118 26.14 12.08 17.50
N HIS A 119 26.67 12.40 16.32
CA HIS A 119 27.09 11.39 15.36
C HIS A 119 28.10 10.44 16.01
N GLN A 120 27.77 9.17 16.02
CA GLN A 120 28.61 8.13 16.61
C GLN A 120 29.27 7.38 15.45
N GLU A 121 30.60 7.43 15.38
CA GLU A 121 31.37 6.64 14.41
C GLU A 121 31.17 5.17 14.77
N TYR A 122 30.29 4.51 14.03
CA TYR A 122 29.92 3.12 14.22
C TYR A 122 30.18 2.37 12.92
N ASP A 123 30.65 1.13 13.05
CA ASP A 123 30.76 0.26 11.88
C ASP A 123 29.35 -0.03 11.35
N ILE A 124 29.18 0.18 10.05
CA ILE A 124 27.91 0.02 9.33
C ILE A 124 27.49 -1.45 9.38
N GLU A 125 28.45 -2.38 9.38
CA GLU A 125 28.14 -3.80 9.46
C GLU A 125 27.59 -4.17 10.85
N MET A 126 28.17 -3.60 11.92
CA MET A 126 27.63 -3.78 13.27
C MET A 126 26.23 -3.19 13.40
N LEU A 127 25.99 -2.01 12.82
CA LEU A 127 24.66 -1.41 12.77
C LEU A 127 23.65 -2.31 12.05
N ARG A 128 24.05 -2.90 10.91
CA ARG A 128 23.21 -3.83 10.16
C ARG A 128 22.82 -5.02 11.03
N GLN A 129 23.80 -5.65 11.66
CA GLN A 129 23.58 -6.79 12.54
C GLN A 129 22.66 -6.42 13.72
N GLU A 130 22.90 -5.29 14.39
CA GLU A 130 22.05 -4.80 15.48
C GLU A 130 20.58 -4.61 15.02
N LEU A 131 20.37 -4.03 13.83
CA LEU A 131 19.02 -3.85 13.28
C LEU A 131 18.34 -5.19 12.94
N GLU A 132 19.10 -6.17 12.45
CA GLU A 132 18.59 -7.51 12.13
C GLU A 132 18.21 -8.28 13.40
N ASP A 133 19.09 -8.26 14.41
CA ASP A 133 18.88 -8.88 15.71
C ASP A 133 17.62 -8.32 16.38
N PHE A 134 17.47 -6.98 16.33
CA PHE A 134 16.27 -6.32 16.82
C PHE A 134 14.99 -6.75 16.08
N ASP A 135 15.04 -6.96 14.75
CA ASP A 135 13.88 -7.48 14.00
C ASP A 135 13.49 -8.88 14.49
N ARG A 136 14.48 -9.76 14.74
CA ARG A 136 14.24 -11.12 15.24
C ARG A 136 13.63 -11.10 16.64
N ASP A 137 14.14 -10.26 17.54
CA ASP A 137 13.60 -10.15 18.90
C ASP A 137 12.17 -9.61 18.91
N GLN A 138 11.87 -8.62 18.06
CA GLN A 138 10.50 -8.14 17.89
C GLN A 138 9.54 -9.23 17.38
N GLU A 139 10.00 -10.09 16.47
CA GLU A 139 9.22 -11.22 15.99
C GLU A 139 8.96 -12.23 17.11
N ARG A 140 9.98 -12.58 17.91
CA ARG A 140 9.83 -13.45 19.08
C ARG A 140 8.83 -12.91 20.09
N ILE A 141 8.97 -11.65 20.50
CA ILE A 141 8.06 -10.99 21.44
C ILE A 141 6.62 -11.03 20.90
N ARG A 142 6.43 -10.78 19.60
CA ARG A 142 5.09 -10.86 18.98
C ARG A 142 4.53 -12.26 18.97
N GLU A 143 5.36 -13.28 18.77
CA GLU A 143 4.92 -14.68 18.81
C GLU A 143 4.56 -15.13 20.22
N GLU A 144 5.37 -14.77 21.21
CA GLU A 144 5.11 -15.03 22.63
C GLU A 144 3.80 -14.36 23.07
N ALA A 145 3.62 -13.07 22.75
CA ALA A 145 2.37 -12.36 23.02
C ALA A 145 1.16 -13.00 22.32
N LYS A 146 1.32 -13.56 21.10
CA LYS A 146 0.24 -14.31 20.43
C LYS A 146 -0.08 -15.63 21.14
N LYS A 147 0.92 -16.35 21.65
CA LYS A 147 0.74 -17.61 22.39
C LYS A 147 0.01 -17.34 23.70
N GLU A 148 0.42 -16.32 24.45
CA GLU A 148 -0.25 -15.91 25.69
C GLU A 148 -1.71 -15.49 25.46
N ARG A 149 -1.98 -14.68 24.43
CA ARG A 149 -3.36 -14.29 24.09
C ARG A 149 -4.24 -15.48 23.71
N LYS A 150 -3.66 -16.51 23.07
CA LYS A 150 -4.38 -17.75 22.76
C LYS A 150 -4.62 -18.60 24.01
N SER A 151 -3.65 -18.74 24.90
CA SER A 151 -3.80 -19.54 26.13
C SER A 151 -4.82 -18.89 27.07
N THR A 152 -4.68 -17.58 27.33
CA THR A 152 -5.60 -16.79 28.16
C THR A 152 -7.00 -16.74 27.54
N GLY A 153 -7.11 -16.56 26.22
CA GLY A 153 -8.39 -16.60 25.50
C GLY A 153 -9.08 -17.96 25.58
N SER A 154 -8.33 -19.06 25.54
CA SER A 154 -8.85 -20.43 25.72
C SER A 154 -9.33 -20.67 27.15
N TYR A 155 -8.56 -20.22 28.15
CA TYR A 155 -8.91 -20.30 29.57
C TYR A 155 -10.19 -19.51 29.89
N LYS A 156 -10.28 -18.24 29.47
CA LYS A 156 -11.48 -17.41 29.62
C LYS A 156 -12.71 -18.06 28.97
N ARG A 157 -12.55 -18.68 27.80
CA ARG A 157 -13.65 -19.38 27.09
C ARG A 157 -14.08 -20.67 27.79
N ARG A 158 -13.16 -21.36 28.50
CA ARG A 158 -13.51 -22.51 29.37
C ARG A 158 -14.30 -22.06 30.59
N ILE A 159 -13.86 -21.01 31.27
CA ILE A 159 -14.58 -20.45 32.43
C ILE A 159 -15.98 -19.98 32.02
N ALA A 160 -16.11 -19.21 30.94
CA ALA A 160 -17.41 -18.74 30.46
C ALA A 160 -18.38 -19.89 30.13
N ARG A 161 -17.88 -20.98 29.50
CA ARG A 161 -18.68 -22.18 29.25
C ARG A 161 -19.10 -22.87 30.55
N LYS A 162 -18.20 -23.00 31.52
CA LYS A 162 -18.52 -23.56 32.85
C LYS A 162 -19.58 -22.71 33.57
N ARG A 163 -19.47 -21.37 33.55
CA ARG A 163 -20.50 -20.45 34.08
C ARG A 163 -21.85 -20.64 33.38
N MET A 164 -21.88 -20.75 32.04
CA MET A 164 -23.14 -21.00 31.32
C MET A 164 -23.78 -22.34 31.68
N ILE A 165 -22.99 -23.41 31.83
CA ILE A 165 -23.49 -24.72 32.22
C ILE A 165 -24.05 -24.69 33.64
N VAL A 166 -23.31 -24.10 34.60
CA VAL A 166 -23.78 -23.94 35.99
C VAL A 166 -25.08 -23.11 36.03
N ARG A 167 -25.17 -22.02 35.27
CA ARG A 167 -26.39 -21.21 35.16
C ARG A 167 -27.55 -21.98 34.53
N SER A 168 -27.28 -22.89 33.59
CA SER A 168 -28.31 -23.72 32.95
C SER A 168 -28.81 -24.87 33.83
N ILE A 169 -27.96 -25.38 34.72
CA ILE A 169 -28.31 -26.42 35.70
C ILE A 169 -28.99 -25.79 36.91
N ASN A 170 -28.49 -24.64 37.37
CA ASN A 170 -29.01 -23.92 38.53
C ASN A 170 -30.14 -22.98 38.12
N MET A 171 -31.25 -23.55 37.65
CA MET A 171 -32.52 -22.82 37.47
C MET A 171 -33.30 -22.68 38.80
N GLN A 172 -32.62 -22.79 39.96
CA GLN A 172 -33.17 -22.64 41.31
C GLN A 172 -32.00 -22.53 42.33
N SER A 173 -31.45 -21.33 42.52
CA SER A 173 -30.92 -20.81 43.80
C SER A 173 -29.97 -19.62 43.56
N GLU A 174 -30.34 -18.46 44.08
CA GLU A 174 -29.45 -17.30 44.19
C GLU A 174 -28.52 -17.50 45.40
N SER A 175 -27.21 -17.51 45.16
CA SER A 175 -26.20 -17.22 46.17
C SER A 175 -24.95 -16.70 45.45
N GLU A 176 -24.76 -15.39 45.51
CA GLU A 176 -23.68 -14.60 44.91
C GLU A 176 -22.49 -14.48 45.86
N GLU A 177 -21.68 -15.52 46.03
CA GLU A 177 -20.38 -15.39 46.68
C GLU A 177 -19.42 -16.37 45.99
N ASP A 178 -18.44 -15.85 45.23
CA ASP A 178 -17.16 -16.49 44.83
C ASP A 178 -16.59 -15.77 43.59
N GLU A 179 -16.31 -14.46 43.67
CA GLU A 179 -15.67 -13.71 42.57
C GLU A 179 -14.19 -13.32 42.83
N GLU A 180 -13.60 -13.59 43.99
CA GLU A 180 -12.27 -13.02 44.32
C GLU A 180 -11.07 -13.97 44.31
N GLU A 181 -11.21 -15.31 44.37
CA GLU A 181 -10.03 -16.18 44.58
C GLU A 181 -9.25 -16.58 43.30
N ALA A 182 -9.79 -16.36 42.10
CA ALA A 182 -9.22 -16.95 40.87
C ALA A 182 -8.32 -16.03 40.01
N VAL A 183 -8.20 -14.75 40.38
CA VAL A 183 -7.38 -13.78 39.61
C VAL A 183 -5.92 -13.68 40.09
N GLU A 184 -5.61 -14.15 41.30
CA GLU A 184 -4.25 -14.08 41.86
C GLU A 184 -3.35 -15.25 41.43
N ASN A 185 -3.93 -16.42 41.12
CA ASN A 185 -3.16 -17.61 40.71
C ASN A 185 -2.74 -17.63 39.22
N CYS A 186 -2.83 -16.50 38.51
CA CYS A 186 -2.40 -16.37 37.11
C CYS A 186 -1.44 -15.18 36.92
N ALA A 187 -0.61 -14.89 37.93
CA ALA A 187 0.59 -14.11 37.71
C ALA A 187 1.64 -15.03 37.03
N PRO A 188 2.22 -14.66 35.88
CA PRO A 188 3.38 -15.36 35.36
C PRO A 188 4.52 -15.20 36.38
N ALA A 189 5.19 -16.30 36.72
CA ALA A 189 6.40 -16.27 37.53
C ALA A 189 7.39 -15.29 36.91
N GLU A 190 7.71 -14.23 37.66
CA GLU A 190 8.81 -13.34 37.33
C GLU A 190 10.09 -14.18 37.30
N VAL A 191 10.79 -14.12 36.16
CA VAL A 191 12.09 -14.78 35.97
C VAL A 191 13.14 -13.76 36.41
N GLU A 192 13.86 -14.07 37.48
CA GLU A 192 15.04 -13.33 37.97
C GLU A 192 16.15 -13.22 36.92
#